data_AF-A0A1X0NEY0-F1
#
_entry.id   AF-A0A1X0NEY0-F1
#
_cell.length_a   1.000
_cell.length_b   1.000
_cell.length_c   1.000
_cell.angle_alpha   90.00
_cell.angle_beta   90.00
_cell.angle_gamma   90.00
#
_symmetry.space_group_name_H-M   'P 1'
#
loop_
_entity.id
_entity.type
_entity.pdbx_description
1 polymer ?
#
loop_
_entity_poly.entity_id
_entity_poly.type
_entity_poly.pdbx_seq_one_letter_code
_entity_poly.pdbx_strand_id
1 'polypeptide(L)'
;MTTMFVQLRRVVYLLVLLQCYACVTRAQSGEARVNKSPDERLREKEVQLKYEVDRVNDTVVKGVSCLNLWKEAVRESNQSRADADSAAGRAEDISQRISEMITGVGAEGTINNWKEVKGLVAEVEETTGKLRQSIEETERKLRDAYKTGKVFCRFEYENAINAKEELERARGRYDEALDPYEGPKPSGEKNKELYENSTVVHNEISAFIGDYKLFGGDAQHSQVTSYAHMKDAREVLDATVVKLGLLKTKVDAQVGKIGSPPENTEATAVKQKIEDVYEKVKNSGVKDTVRAKIEDEPKESKLEASNFSVKLKSEMENVVQRLEEERRRIAEEKVRREEDARRAAEEEAKRKRAEEEERAREEAAQKAREREAREAAKKAKEVEARLAETAEKSREKEVREAAEKAKGEAERAQKAKKKNDRAESPALVHASMLLLVLICVLGCTLVC
;
A
#
# COMPACT_ATOMS: atom_id res chain seq x y z
N MET A 1 -29.89 66.83 1.26
CA MET A 1 -30.07 65.54 1.99
C MET A 1 -31.12 64.61 1.36
N THR A 2 -32.14 65.12 0.66
CA THR A 2 -33.17 64.29 0.00
C THR A 2 -32.67 63.52 -1.23
N THR A 3 -31.62 63.99 -1.92
CA THR A 3 -31.07 63.34 -3.12
C THR A 3 -30.30 62.04 -2.84
N MET A 4 -29.62 61.92 -1.69
CA MET A 4 -28.98 60.65 -1.28
C MET A 4 -30.01 59.57 -0.94
N PHE A 5 -31.16 59.95 -0.37
CA PHE A 5 -32.22 59.00 -0.01
C PHE A 5 -32.86 58.36 -1.25
N VAL A 6 -32.93 59.10 -2.37
CA VAL A 6 -33.44 58.58 -3.66
C VAL A 6 -32.46 57.57 -4.28
N GLN A 7 -31.14 57.80 -4.15
CA GLN A 7 -30.12 56.87 -4.65
C GLN A 7 -30.12 55.56 -3.87
N LEU A 8 -30.21 55.61 -2.54
CA LEU A 8 -30.32 54.42 -1.68
C LEU A 8 -31.56 53.58 -1.99
N ARG A 9 -32.72 54.23 -2.20
CA ARG A 9 -33.95 53.52 -2.58
C ARG A 9 -33.81 52.80 -3.92
N ARG A 10 -33.17 53.41 -4.92
CA ARG A 10 -32.93 52.78 -6.24
C ARG A 10 -32.04 51.53 -6.15
N VAL A 11 -31.00 51.56 -5.31
CA VAL A 11 -30.13 50.39 -5.09
C VAL A 11 -30.89 49.25 -4.42
N VAL A 12 -31.74 49.55 -3.43
CA VAL A 12 -32.58 48.54 -2.77
C VAL A 12 -33.56 47.90 -3.76
N TYR A 13 -34.23 48.69 -4.61
CA TYR A 13 -35.11 48.12 -5.64
C TYR A 13 -34.37 47.24 -6.64
N LEU A 14 -33.15 47.62 -7.04
CA LEU A 14 -32.28 46.80 -7.89
C LEU A 14 -31.91 45.49 -7.23
N LEU A 15 -31.53 45.49 -5.95
CA LEU A 15 -31.20 44.26 -5.22
C LEU A 15 -32.42 43.34 -5.06
N VAL A 16 -33.60 43.89 -4.77
CA VAL A 16 -34.84 43.12 -4.69
C VAL A 16 -35.21 42.54 -6.06
N LEU A 17 -35.07 43.32 -7.14
CA LEU A 17 -35.28 42.82 -8.50
C LEU A 17 -34.28 41.73 -8.87
N LEU A 18 -33.00 41.87 -8.50
CA LEU A 18 -31.98 40.84 -8.74
C LEU A 18 -32.26 39.57 -7.94
N GLN A 19 -32.72 39.71 -6.70
CA GLN A 19 -33.11 38.57 -5.87
C GLN A 19 -34.39 37.91 -6.40
N CYS A 20 -35.38 38.68 -6.88
CA CYS A 20 -36.55 38.14 -7.56
C CYS A 20 -36.17 37.42 -8.87
N TYR A 21 -35.26 37.99 -9.67
CA TYR A 21 -34.75 37.33 -10.88
C TYR A 21 -34.00 36.04 -10.53
N ALA A 22 -33.15 36.06 -9.50
CA ALA A 22 -32.47 34.86 -9.01
C ALA A 22 -33.46 33.80 -8.50
N CYS A 23 -34.55 34.20 -7.83
CA CYS A 23 -35.60 33.28 -7.39
C CYS A 23 -36.42 32.73 -8.56
N VAL A 24 -36.76 33.54 -9.56
CA VAL A 24 -37.53 33.11 -10.75
C VAL A 24 -36.70 32.19 -11.64
N THR A 25 -35.40 32.48 -11.83
CA THR A 25 -34.50 31.56 -12.54
C THR A 25 -34.30 30.27 -11.76
N ARG A 26 -34.25 30.31 -10.42
CA ARG A 26 -34.27 29.10 -9.56
C ARG A 26 -35.59 28.33 -9.62
N ALA A 27 -36.72 29.00 -9.84
CA ALA A 27 -38.04 28.38 -9.94
C ALA A 27 -38.30 27.75 -11.33
N GLN A 28 -37.79 28.36 -12.41
CA GLN A 28 -37.82 27.77 -13.75
C GLN A 28 -36.75 26.68 -13.95
N SER A 29 -35.63 26.77 -13.24
CA SER A 29 -34.71 25.63 -13.03
C SER A 29 -35.13 24.76 -11.86
N GLY A 30 -36.34 24.97 -11.32
CA GLY A 30 -37.05 23.96 -10.57
C GLY A 30 -37.31 22.85 -11.56
N GLU A 31 -36.30 22.00 -11.72
CA GLU A 31 -36.29 20.81 -12.54
C GLU A 31 -37.69 20.23 -12.42
N ALA A 32 -38.49 20.35 -13.48
CA ALA A 32 -39.49 19.33 -13.71
C ALA A 32 -38.70 18.06 -13.47
N ARG A 33 -38.99 17.33 -12.39
CA ARG A 33 -38.36 16.06 -12.09
C ARG A 33 -38.74 15.21 -13.29
N VAL A 34 -37.97 15.33 -14.37
CA VAL A 34 -37.96 14.42 -15.47
C VAL A 34 -37.67 13.15 -14.72
N ASN A 35 -38.69 12.30 -14.62
CA ASN A 35 -38.62 11.05 -13.91
C ASN A 35 -37.64 10.20 -14.71
N LYS A 36 -36.35 10.51 -14.57
CA LYS A 36 -35.24 9.77 -15.15
C LYS A 36 -35.46 8.35 -14.71
N SER A 37 -35.39 7.43 -15.67
CA SER A 37 -35.46 6.02 -15.32
C SER A 37 -34.36 5.71 -14.30
N PRO A 38 -34.55 4.71 -13.41
CA PRO A 38 -33.49 4.29 -12.51
C PRO A 38 -32.15 4.02 -13.24
N ASP A 39 -32.20 3.47 -14.47
CA ASP A 39 -31.02 3.25 -15.32
C ASP A 39 -30.31 4.56 -15.72
N GLU A 40 -31.07 5.60 -16.09
CA GLU A 40 -30.49 6.90 -16.45
C GLU A 40 -29.80 7.57 -15.27
N ARG A 41 -30.41 7.49 -14.08
CA ARG A 41 -29.80 8.01 -12.85
C ARG A 41 -28.51 7.27 -12.51
N LEU A 42 -28.53 5.93 -12.62
CA LEU A 42 -27.35 5.12 -12.37
C LEU A 42 -26.22 5.50 -13.34
N ARG A 43 -26.50 5.59 -14.65
CA ARG A 43 -25.50 6.00 -15.66
C ARG A 43 -24.91 7.39 -15.39
N GLU A 44 -25.72 8.34 -14.95
CA GLU A 44 -25.24 9.67 -14.56
C GLU A 44 -24.27 9.59 -13.37
N LYS A 45 -24.58 8.75 -12.37
CA LYS A 45 -23.69 8.53 -11.23
C LYS A 45 -22.44 7.73 -11.60
N GLU A 46 -22.52 6.77 -12.52
CA GLU A 46 -21.36 6.07 -13.07
C GLU A 46 -20.38 7.04 -13.74
N VAL A 47 -20.88 7.94 -14.59
CA VAL A 47 -20.06 8.95 -15.26
C VAL A 47 -19.43 9.90 -14.24
N GLN A 48 -20.21 10.32 -13.23
CA GLN A 48 -19.70 11.18 -12.17
C GLN A 48 -18.60 10.48 -11.34
N LEU A 49 -18.80 9.23 -10.93
CA LEU A 49 -17.80 8.47 -10.18
C LEU A 49 -16.54 8.27 -11.02
N LYS A 50 -16.68 7.91 -12.29
CA LYS A 50 -15.53 7.75 -13.21
C LYS A 50 -14.72 9.03 -13.35
N TYR A 51 -15.38 10.18 -13.54
CA TYR A 51 -14.72 11.48 -13.61
C TYR A 51 -13.92 11.79 -12.34
N GLU A 52 -14.50 11.53 -11.16
CA GLU A 52 -13.83 11.75 -9.89
C GLU A 52 -12.64 10.79 -9.69
N VAL A 53 -12.77 9.53 -10.09
CA VAL A 53 -11.65 8.56 -10.09
C VAL A 53 -10.49 9.04 -10.96
N ASP A 54 -10.77 9.50 -12.18
CA ASP A 54 -9.75 10.02 -13.10
C ASP A 54 -9.08 11.29 -12.55
N ARG A 55 -9.86 12.20 -11.94
CA ARG A 55 -9.33 13.42 -11.31
C ARG A 55 -8.44 13.11 -10.10
N VAL A 56 -8.84 12.13 -9.28
CA VAL A 56 -8.06 11.72 -8.11
C VAL A 56 -6.76 11.04 -8.55
N ASN A 57 -6.79 10.21 -9.59
CA ASN A 57 -5.58 9.64 -10.19
C ASN A 57 -4.57 10.71 -10.61
N ASP A 58 -5.00 11.73 -11.36
CA ASP A 58 -4.15 12.86 -11.77
C ASP A 58 -3.58 13.61 -10.54
N THR A 59 -4.40 13.78 -9.51
CA THR A 59 -3.99 14.43 -8.25
C THR A 59 -2.96 13.60 -7.49
N VAL A 60 -3.13 12.28 -7.44
CA VAL A 60 -2.16 11.35 -6.83
C VAL A 60 -0.82 11.41 -7.54
N VAL A 61 -0.81 11.38 -8.88
CA VAL A 61 0.42 11.49 -9.68
C VAL A 61 1.16 12.78 -9.36
N LYS A 62 0.47 13.92 -9.40
CA LYS A 62 1.06 15.24 -9.08
C LYS A 62 1.58 15.30 -7.65
N GLY A 63 0.76 14.84 -6.69
CA GLY A 63 1.10 14.81 -5.27
C GLY A 63 2.34 13.98 -4.98
N VAL A 64 2.37 12.72 -5.44
CA VAL A 64 3.49 11.79 -5.25
C VAL A 64 4.77 12.33 -5.90
N SER A 65 4.66 12.90 -7.11
CA SER A 65 5.80 13.51 -7.81
C SER A 65 6.37 14.69 -7.01
N CYS A 66 5.50 15.57 -6.50
CA CYS A 66 5.93 16.68 -5.66
C CYS A 66 6.59 16.20 -4.37
N LEU A 67 6.01 15.19 -3.71
CA LEU A 67 6.57 14.62 -2.49
C LEU A 67 7.96 14.02 -2.73
N ASN A 68 8.21 13.37 -3.87
CA ASN A 68 9.54 12.87 -4.23
C ASN A 68 10.55 14.01 -4.40
N LEU A 69 10.17 15.09 -5.10
CA LEU A 69 11.02 16.28 -5.21
C LEU A 69 11.32 16.92 -3.86
N TRP A 70 10.33 16.95 -2.96
CA TRP A 70 10.53 17.45 -1.61
C TRP A 70 11.48 16.58 -0.79
N LYS A 71 11.31 15.24 -0.86
CA LYS A 71 12.23 14.26 -0.25
C LYS A 71 13.66 14.45 -0.73
N GLU A 72 13.84 14.66 -2.03
CA GLU A 72 15.14 14.90 -2.63
C GLU A 72 15.77 16.20 -2.14
N ALA A 73 15.01 17.31 -2.13
CA ALA A 73 15.52 18.59 -1.65
C ALA A 73 15.96 18.53 -0.17
N VAL A 74 15.20 17.81 0.68
CA VAL A 74 15.58 17.57 2.09
C VAL A 74 16.84 16.70 2.18
N ARG A 75 16.97 15.67 1.33
CA ARG A 75 18.17 14.82 1.27
C ARG A 75 19.41 15.62 0.89
N GLU A 76 19.34 16.43 -0.15
CA GLU A 76 20.42 17.32 -0.59
C GLU A 76 20.80 18.32 0.52
N SER A 77 19.81 18.88 1.21
CA SER A 77 20.03 19.78 2.34
C SER A 77 20.75 19.08 3.50
N ASN A 78 20.33 17.86 3.87
CA ASN A 78 20.98 17.06 4.90
C ASN A 78 22.42 16.70 4.54
N GLN A 79 22.70 16.41 3.28
CA GLN A 79 24.06 16.14 2.80
C GLN A 79 24.94 17.39 2.90
N SER A 80 24.43 18.55 2.46
CA SER A 80 25.14 19.81 2.59
C SER A 80 25.43 20.19 4.05
N ARG A 81 24.51 19.90 4.97
CA ARG A 81 24.74 20.06 6.41
C ARG A 81 25.93 19.21 6.87
N ALA A 82 25.98 17.93 6.49
CA ALA A 82 27.11 17.07 6.87
C ALA A 82 28.46 17.60 6.33
N ASP A 83 28.46 18.20 5.14
CA ASP A 83 29.64 18.85 4.58
C ASP A 83 30.04 20.09 5.42
N ALA A 84 29.06 20.88 5.86
CA ALA A 84 29.28 22.03 6.75
C ALA A 84 29.82 21.60 8.13
N ASP A 85 29.28 20.53 8.72
CA ASP A 85 29.76 19.95 9.99
C ASP A 85 31.22 19.48 9.86
N SER A 86 31.54 18.78 8.77
CA SER A 86 32.91 18.34 8.48
C SER A 86 33.88 19.51 8.33
N ALA A 87 33.45 20.59 7.66
CA ALA A 87 34.24 21.80 7.52
C ALA A 87 34.40 22.56 8.85
N ALA A 88 33.37 22.55 9.70
CA ALA A 88 33.41 23.17 11.02
C ALA A 88 34.42 22.45 11.94
N GLY A 89 34.40 21.11 11.97
CA GLY A 89 35.39 20.34 12.74
C GLY A 89 36.83 20.65 12.33
N ARG A 90 37.12 20.74 11.03
CA ARG A 90 38.45 21.16 10.54
C ARG A 90 38.82 22.59 10.96
N ALA A 91 37.85 23.51 10.94
CA ALA A 91 38.08 24.88 11.38
C ALA A 91 38.36 24.94 12.89
N GLU A 92 37.70 24.11 13.68
CA GLU A 92 37.95 23.97 15.12
C GLU A 92 39.37 23.45 15.40
N ASP A 93 39.83 22.42 14.68
CA ASP A 93 41.20 21.89 14.80
C ASP A 93 42.26 22.97 14.49
N ILE A 94 42.04 23.74 13.42
CA ILE A 94 42.92 24.85 13.04
C ILE A 94 42.88 25.97 14.09
N SER A 95 41.69 26.28 14.59
CA SER A 95 41.46 27.25 15.66
C SER A 95 42.22 26.85 16.94
N GLN A 96 42.30 25.55 17.26
CA GLN A 96 43.12 25.06 18.35
C GLN A 96 44.61 25.23 18.07
N ARG A 97 45.10 24.88 16.88
CA ARG A 97 46.51 25.07 16.48
C ARG A 97 46.96 26.54 16.50
N ILE A 98 46.08 27.47 16.12
CA ILE A 98 46.35 28.91 16.29
C ILE A 98 46.54 29.24 17.77
N SER A 99 45.72 28.67 18.65
CA SER A 99 45.81 28.91 20.10
C SER A 99 47.13 28.40 20.67
N GLU A 100 47.53 27.19 20.28
CA GLU A 100 48.81 26.58 20.65
C GLU A 100 49.98 27.45 20.18
N MET A 101 49.95 27.92 18.93
CA MET A 101 50.95 28.84 18.38
C MET A 101 51.01 30.17 19.16
N ILE A 102 49.87 30.76 19.51
CA ILE A 102 49.82 31.98 20.33
C ILE A 102 50.45 31.74 21.71
N THR A 103 50.18 30.60 22.35
CA THR A 103 50.76 30.27 23.66
C THR A 103 52.26 29.99 23.59
N GLY A 104 52.72 29.28 22.57
CA GLY A 104 54.14 28.97 22.36
C GLY A 104 55.02 30.20 22.12
N VAL A 105 54.44 31.29 21.59
CA VAL A 105 55.14 32.58 21.43
C VAL A 105 55.47 33.25 22.79
N GLY A 106 54.97 32.74 23.92
CA GLY A 106 55.37 33.19 25.26
C GLY A 106 55.17 34.70 25.53
N ALA A 107 55.69 35.18 26.67
CA ALA A 107 55.78 36.61 26.99
C ALA A 107 57.07 37.25 26.42
N GLU A 108 58.16 36.49 26.42
CA GLU A 108 59.46 36.90 25.85
C GLU A 108 59.69 36.37 24.42
N GLY A 109 58.88 35.39 23.99
CA GLY A 109 59.23 34.47 22.89
C GLY A 109 59.23 35.12 21.51
N THR A 110 60.36 34.95 20.82
CA THR A 110 60.54 35.30 19.42
C THR A 110 59.83 34.27 18.54
N ILE A 111 59.16 34.71 17.47
CA ILE A 111 58.64 33.78 16.45
C ILE A 111 59.85 33.26 15.66
N ASN A 112 60.27 32.04 15.98
CA ASN A 112 61.46 31.45 15.39
C ASN A 112 61.18 30.78 14.02
N ASN A 113 59.91 30.51 13.70
CA ASN A 113 59.51 29.77 12.51
C ASN A 113 58.41 30.49 11.72
N TRP A 114 58.76 31.56 11.01
CA TRP A 114 57.82 32.32 10.17
C TRP A 114 57.16 31.47 9.07
N LYS A 115 57.84 30.42 8.57
CA LYS A 115 57.28 29.49 7.58
C LYS A 115 56.07 28.72 8.12
N GLU A 116 56.15 28.27 9.36
CA GLU A 116 55.05 27.56 10.01
C GLU A 116 53.84 28.45 10.23
N VAL A 117 54.05 29.70 10.68
CA VAL A 117 52.98 30.70 10.78
C VAL A 117 52.35 30.94 9.40
N LYS A 118 53.16 31.12 8.36
CA LYS A 118 52.69 31.33 6.98
C LYS A 118 51.85 30.15 6.47
N GLY A 119 52.28 28.92 6.80
CA GLY A 119 51.57 27.68 6.47
C GLY A 119 50.23 27.60 7.16
N LEU A 120 50.20 27.82 8.49
CA LEU A 120 48.96 27.81 9.27
C LEU A 120 47.96 28.86 8.77
N VAL A 121 48.42 30.07 8.45
CA VAL A 121 47.55 31.14 7.93
C VAL A 121 46.98 30.80 6.55
N ALA A 122 47.72 30.08 5.71
CA ALA A 122 47.20 29.55 4.44
C ALA A 122 46.07 28.54 4.68
N GLU A 123 46.28 27.64 5.63
CA GLU A 123 45.33 26.59 5.99
C GLU A 123 44.05 27.17 6.59
N VAL A 124 44.17 28.23 7.41
CA VAL A 124 43.04 29.01 7.92
C VAL A 124 42.24 29.60 6.77
N GLU A 125 42.90 30.27 5.82
CA GLU A 125 42.21 30.89 4.68
C GLU A 125 41.44 29.86 3.86
N GLU A 126 42.05 28.71 3.56
CA GLU A 126 41.42 27.64 2.78
C GLU A 126 40.24 27.03 3.54
N THR A 127 40.43 26.70 4.82
CA THR A 127 39.42 25.98 5.60
C THR A 127 38.22 26.86 5.96
N THR A 128 38.46 28.12 6.35
CA THR A 128 37.37 29.08 6.59
C THR A 128 36.62 29.42 5.31
N GLY A 129 37.32 29.49 4.16
CA GLY A 129 36.69 29.62 2.85
C GLY A 129 35.76 28.45 2.51
N LYS A 130 36.22 27.21 2.71
CA LYS A 130 35.40 25.99 2.50
C LYS A 130 34.20 25.95 3.45
N LEU A 131 34.42 26.21 4.75
CA LEU A 131 33.35 26.25 5.74
C LEU A 131 32.26 27.25 5.37
N ARG A 132 32.66 28.47 4.97
CA ARG A 132 31.73 29.48 4.51
C ARG A 132 30.92 29.01 3.30
N GLN A 133 31.57 28.45 2.28
CA GLN A 133 30.89 27.94 1.09
C GLN A 133 29.88 26.84 1.46
N SER A 134 30.25 25.92 2.37
CA SER A 134 29.37 24.86 2.85
C SER A 134 28.17 25.40 3.63
N ILE A 135 28.34 26.45 4.45
CA ILE A 135 27.24 27.13 5.13
C ILE A 135 26.29 27.75 4.10
N GLU A 136 26.81 28.58 3.17
CA GLU A 136 26.01 29.24 2.14
C GLU A 136 25.24 28.23 1.23
N GLU A 137 25.87 27.10 0.91
CA GLU A 137 25.23 26.02 0.16
C GLU A 137 24.12 25.32 0.97
N THR A 138 24.35 25.08 2.25
CA THR A 138 23.35 24.46 3.13
C THR A 138 22.14 25.36 3.29
N GLU A 139 22.36 26.67 3.46
CA GLU A 139 21.29 27.67 3.53
C GLU A 139 20.43 27.72 2.27
N ARG A 140 21.08 27.70 1.10
CA ARG A 140 20.40 27.66 -0.19
C ARG A 140 19.55 26.40 -0.33
N LYS A 141 20.12 25.22 -0.05
CA LYS A 141 19.40 23.94 -0.12
C LYS A 141 18.26 23.84 0.89
N LEU A 142 18.43 24.39 2.10
CA LEU A 142 17.35 24.49 3.09
C LEU A 142 16.20 25.35 2.60
N ARG A 143 16.51 26.49 1.98
CA ARG A 143 15.51 27.37 1.37
C ARG A 143 14.76 26.66 0.25
N ASP A 144 15.48 25.92 -0.61
CA ASP A 144 14.88 25.16 -1.71
C ASP A 144 13.96 24.04 -1.18
N ALA A 145 14.40 23.32 -0.14
CA ALA A 145 13.58 22.30 0.52
C ALA A 145 12.33 22.90 1.17
N TYR A 146 12.46 24.06 1.83
CA TYR A 146 11.35 24.78 2.43
C TYR A 146 10.35 25.26 1.38
N LYS A 147 10.82 25.92 0.31
CA LYS A 147 9.98 26.37 -0.81
C LYS A 147 9.25 25.19 -1.46
N THR A 148 9.97 24.10 -1.72
CA THR A 148 9.40 22.88 -2.30
C THR A 148 8.26 22.32 -1.45
N GLY A 149 8.48 22.13 -0.15
CA GLY A 149 7.45 21.63 0.75
C GLY A 149 6.28 22.60 0.98
N LYS A 150 6.58 23.82 1.42
CA LYS A 150 5.56 24.77 1.91
C LYS A 150 4.81 25.51 0.82
N VAL A 151 5.45 25.78 -0.33
CA VAL A 151 4.83 26.56 -1.41
C VAL A 151 4.26 25.61 -2.45
N PHE A 152 5.09 24.71 -2.99
CA PHE A 152 4.68 23.89 -4.12
C PHE A 152 3.88 22.65 -3.68
N CYS A 153 4.43 21.81 -2.80
CA CYS A 153 3.76 20.54 -2.46
C CYS A 153 2.56 20.70 -1.54
N ARG A 154 2.51 21.79 -0.77
CA ARG A 154 1.32 22.15 0.00
C ARG A 154 0.08 22.31 -0.88
N PHE A 155 0.22 22.91 -2.05
CA PHE A 155 -0.89 23.09 -2.98
C PHE A 155 -1.44 21.74 -3.45
N GLU A 156 -0.55 20.81 -3.87
CA GLU A 156 -0.97 19.48 -4.29
C GLU A 156 -1.56 18.64 -3.15
N TYR A 157 -1.06 18.82 -1.92
CA TYR A 157 -1.64 18.21 -0.73
C TYR A 157 -3.07 18.73 -0.44
N GLU A 158 -3.30 20.04 -0.53
CA GLU A 158 -4.64 20.63 -0.36
C GLU A 158 -5.60 20.18 -1.47
N ASN A 159 -5.12 20.11 -2.72
CA ASN A 159 -5.88 19.54 -3.83
C ASN A 159 -6.23 18.07 -3.57
N ALA A 160 -5.30 17.30 -3.00
CA ALA A 160 -5.53 15.89 -2.70
C ALA A 160 -6.62 15.67 -1.64
N ILE A 161 -6.65 16.49 -0.59
CA ILE A 161 -7.73 16.45 0.41
C ILE A 161 -9.07 16.69 -0.28
N ASN A 162 -9.17 17.77 -1.07
CA ASN A 162 -10.40 18.12 -1.77
C ASN A 162 -10.83 17.02 -2.75
N ALA A 163 -9.89 16.46 -3.52
CA ALA A 163 -10.15 15.39 -4.47
C ALA A 163 -10.66 14.12 -3.76
N LYS A 164 -10.05 13.76 -2.62
CA LYS A 164 -10.51 12.64 -1.79
C LYS A 164 -11.94 12.83 -1.30
N GLU A 165 -12.27 13.99 -0.75
CA GLU A 165 -13.63 14.26 -0.25
C GLU A 165 -14.69 14.19 -1.36
N GLU A 166 -14.38 14.74 -2.53
CA GLU A 166 -15.31 14.67 -3.68
C GLU A 166 -15.48 13.25 -4.21
N LEU A 167 -14.43 12.43 -4.18
CA LEU A 167 -14.52 11.00 -4.49
C LEU A 167 -15.42 10.28 -3.49
N GLU A 168 -15.29 10.54 -2.19
CA GLU A 168 -16.16 9.98 -1.16
C GLU A 168 -17.62 10.38 -1.36
N ARG A 169 -17.88 11.66 -1.69
CA ARG A 169 -19.23 12.14 -2.05
C ARG A 169 -19.77 11.45 -3.29
N ALA A 170 -18.94 11.25 -4.32
CA ALA A 170 -19.34 10.58 -5.56
C ALA A 170 -19.65 9.09 -5.32
N ARG A 171 -18.85 8.40 -4.50
CA ARG A 171 -19.12 7.02 -4.05
C ARG A 171 -20.44 6.92 -3.31
N GLY A 172 -20.70 7.82 -2.35
CA GLY A 172 -21.98 7.84 -1.63
C GLY A 172 -23.18 8.02 -2.58
N ARG A 173 -23.10 8.97 -3.52
CA ARG A 173 -24.15 9.17 -4.55
C ARG A 173 -24.32 7.98 -5.48
N TYR A 174 -23.25 7.24 -5.75
CA TYR A 174 -23.28 6.03 -6.57
C TYR A 174 -23.95 4.87 -5.83
N ASP A 175 -23.59 4.67 -4.56
CA ASP A 175 -24.18 3.66 -3.69
C ASP A 175 -25.68 3.91 -3.46
N GLU A 176 -26.08 5.17 -3.25
CA GLU A 176 -27.49 5.59 -3.17
C GLU A 176 -28.28 5.28 -4.45
N ALA A 177 -27.64 5.32 -5.63
CA ALA A 177 -28.31 4.99 -6.89
C ALA A 177 -28.48 3.48 -7.09
N LEU A 178 -27.66 2.66 -6.41
CA LEU A 178 -27.75 1.21 -6.43
C LEU A 178 -28.79 0.65 -5.43
N ASP A 179 -29.04 1.34 -4.32
CA ASP A 179 -29.92 0.88 -3.23
C ASP A 179 -31.41 0.69 -3.61
N PRO A 180 -32.09 1.62 -4.32
CA PRO A 180 -33.51 1.49 -4.64
C PRO A 180 -33.81 0.55 -5.83
N TYR A 181 -32.81 -0.19 -6.33
CA TYR A 181 -33.01 -1.11 -7.47
C TYR A 181 -33.65 -2.43 -7.01
N GLU A 182 -34.99 -2.49 -7.01
CA GLU A 182 -35.77 -3.74 -6.79
C GLU A 182 -35.71 -4.70 -8.00
N GLY A 183 -35.20 -4.26 -9.16
CA GLY A 183 -34.99 -5.09 -10.34
C GLY A 183 -33.79 -6.03 -10.22
N PRO A 184 -33.59 -6.96 -11.17
CA PRO A 184 -32.34 -7.71 -11.26
C PRO A 184 -31.20 -6.71 -11.31
N LYS A 185 -30.36 -6.68 -10.26
CA LYS A 185 -29.21 -5.78 -10.16
C LYS A 185 -28.52 -5.80 -11.51
N PRO A 186 -28.36 -4.66 -12.21
CA PRO A 186 -27.68 -4.65 -13.50
C PRO A 186 -26.37 -5.40 -13.29
N SER A 187 -26.28 -6.59 -13.85
CA SER A 187 -25.31 -7.64 -13.51
C SER A 187 -23.95 -7.32 -14.12
N GLY A 188 -23.61 -6.03 -14.17
CA GLY A 188 -22.47 -5.53 -14.88
C GLY A 188 -21.26 -5.66 -13.99
N GLU A 189 -20.44 -6.67 -14.24
CA GLU A 189 -19.04 -6.75 -13.85
C GLU A 189 -18.31 -5.39 -13.91
N LYS A 190 -18.70 -4.53 -14.86
CA LYS A 190 -18.27 -3.13 -15.01
C LYS A 190 -18.52 -2.24 -13.78
N ASN A 191 -19.66 -2.38 -13.11
CA ASN A 191 -20.03 -1.56 -11.95
C ASN A 191 -19.19 -1.96 -10.73
N LYS A 192 -18.94 -3.27 -10.60
CA LYS A 192 -18.00 -3.81 -9.62
C LYS A 192 -16.58 -3.31 -9.88
N GLU A 193 -16.11 -3.34 -11.13
CA GLU A 193 -14.78 -2.85 -11.51
C GLU A 193 -14.61 -1.35 -11.23
N LEU A 194 -15.60 -0.51 -11.57
CA LEU A 194 -15.55 0.92 -11.28
C LEU A 194 -15.48 1.20 -9.77
N TYR A 195 -16.26 0.49 -8.97
CA TYR A 195 -16.25 0.64 -7.51
C TYR A 195 -14.94 0.16 -6.89
N GLU A 196 -14.41 -0.99 -7.35
CA GLU A 196 -13.10 -1.50 -6.95
C GLU A 196 -11.99 -0.49 -7.30
N ASN A 197 -11.99 0.04 -8.52
CA ASN A 197 -11.03 1.07 -8.94
C ASN A 197 -11.15 2.34 -8.07
N SER A 198 -12.37 2.80 -7.79
CA SER A 198 -12.58 3.94 -6.89
C SER A 198 -12.04 3.70 -5.47
N THR A 199 -12.07 2.45 -5.00
CA THR A 199 -11.53 2.06 -3.69
C THR A 199 -10.00 2.05 -3.71
N VAL A 200 -9.39 1.52 -4.77
CA VAL A 200 -7.92 1.54 -4.96
C VAL A 200 -7.43 2.98 -4.96
N VAL A 201 -8.03 3.84 -5.79
CA VAL A 201 -7.63 5.25 -5.94
C VAL A 201 -7.88 6.05 -4.67
N HIS A 202 -8.95 5.75 -3.92
CA HIS A 202 -9.19 6.33 -2.58
C HIS A 202 -8.09 5.96 -1.57
N ASN A 203 -7.61 4.72 -1.60
CA ASN A 203 -6.52 4.26 -0.74
C ASN A 203 -5.20 4.92 -1.15
N GLU A 204 -4.90 5.01 -2.44
CA GLU A 204 -3.70 5.68 -2.98
C GLU A 204 -3.64 7.15 -2.55
N ILE A 205 -4.73 7.91 -2.72
CA ILE A 205 -4.75 9.31 -2.29
C ILE A 205 -4.68 9.46 -0.76
N SER A 206 -5.29 8.54 -0.02
CA SER A 206 -5.17 8.52 1.44
C SER A 206 -3.74 8.23 1.90
N ALA A 207 -3.05 7.31 1.22
CA ALA A 207 -1.65 7.01 1.48
C ALA A 207 -0.77 8.23 1.20
N PHE A 208 -0.94 8.88 0.04
CA PHE A 208 -0.24 10.13 -0.27
C PHE A 208 -0.44 11.22 0.80
N ILE A 209 -1.68 11.47 1.22
CA ILE A 209 -2.01 12.46 2.26
C ILE A 209 -1.30 12.10 3.59
N GLY A 210 -1.25 10.80 3.93
CA GLY A 210 -0.54 10.30 5.11
C GLY A 210 0.96 10.52 5.01
N ASP A 211 1.57 10.11 3.91
CA ASP A 211 3.01 10.23 3.65
C ASP A 211 3.46 11.69 3.64
N TYR A 212 2.68 12.59 3.05
CA TYR A 212 2.96 14.03 3.05
C TYR A 212 3.01 14.59 4.48
N LYS A 213 2.04 14.24 5.33
CA LYS A 213 2.00 14.69 6.74
C LYS A 213 3.18 14.15 7.53
N LEU A 214 3.45 12.86 7.41
CA LEU A 214 4.54 12.19 8.12
C LEU A 214 5.88 12.82 7.71
N PHE A 215 6.14 12.90 6.40
CA PHE A 215 7.37 13.48 5.88
C PHE A 215 7.50 14.97 6.21
N GLY A 216 6.40 15.71 6.32
CA GLY A 216 6.44 17.11 6.75
C GLY A 216 7.00 17.30 8.16
N GLY A 217 6.77 16.34 9.07
CA GLY A 217 7.41 16.31 10.38
C GLY A 217 8.92 16.08 10.28
N ASP A 218 9.34 15.10 9.48
CA ASP A 218 10.76 14.78 9.26
C ASP A 218 11.52 15.94 8.60
N ALA A 219 10.91 16.58 7.60
CA ALA A 219 11.46 17.75 6.93
C ALA A 219 11.62 18.93 7.89
N GLN A 220 10.65 19.17 8.78
CA GLN A 220 10.76 20.20 9.80
C GLN A 220 11.87 19.88 10.81
N HIS A 221 11.99 18.63 11.24
CA HIS A 221 13.08 18.21 12.13
C HIS A 221 14.45 18.39 11.48
N SER A 222 14.61 17.96 10.22
CA SER A 222 15.81 18.19 9.40
C SER A 222 16.15 19.68 9.27
N GLN A 223 15.15 20.53 9.04
CA GLN A 223 15.33 21.97 8.93
C GLN A 223 15.85 22.57 10.25
N VAL A 224 15.19 22.27 11.39
CA VAL A 224 15.60 22.78 12.71
C VAL A 224 17.01 22.31 13.06
N THR A 225 17.30 21.04 12.81
CA THR A 225 18.62 20.45 13.08
C THR A 225 19.68 21.13 12.22
N SER A 226 19.44 21.31 10.92
CA SER A 226 20.37 22.03 10.04
C SER A 226 20.64 23.46 10.49
N TYR A 227 19.63 24.18 11.02
CA TYR A 227 19.85 25.51 11.60
C TYR A 227 20.76 25.50 12.83
N ALA A 228 20.56 24.56 13.75
CA ALA A 228 21.41 24.43 14.92
C ALA A 228 22.87 24.20 14.51
N HIS A 229 23.10 23.25 13.61
CA HIS A 229 24.43 22.93 13.09
C HIS A 229 25.09 24.09 12.33
N MET A 230 24.35 24.80 11.48
CA MET A 230 24.88 26.00 10.82
C MET A 230 25.22 27.12 11.81
N LYS A 231 24.47 27.25 12.91
CA LYS A 231 24.79 28.20 13.97
C LYS A 231 26.10 27.83 14.64
N ASP A 232 26.28 26.57 15.03
CA ASP A 232 27.51 26.07 15.64
C ASP A 232 28.71 26.25 14.70
N ALA A 233 28.55 25.94 13.41
CA ALA A 233 29.56 26.16 12.38
C ALA A 233 29.98 27.63 12.25
N ARG A 234 29.05 28.58 12.38
CA ARG A 234 29.37 30.02 12.39
C ARG A 234 30.07 30.44 13.67
N GLU A 235 29.69 29.91 14.83
CA GLU A 235 30.38 30.18 16.09
C GLU A 235 31.84 29.71 16.02
N VAL A 236 32.12 28.56 15.40
CA VAL A 236 33.49 28.09 15.13
C VAL A 236 34.24 29.07 14.21
N LEU A 237 33.59 29.58 13.16
CA LEU A 237 34.17 30.58 12.27
C LEU A 237 34.52 31.87 13.01
N ASP A 238 33.60 32.40 13.83
CA ASP A 238 33.80 33.62 14.62
C ASP A 238 34.92 33.43 15.67
N ALA A 239 34.94 32.29 16.36
CA ALA A 239 36.01 31.94 17.30
C ALA A 239 37.38 31.89 16.60
N THR A 240 37.42 31.37 15.36
CA THR A 240 38.63 31.33 14.54
C THR A 240 39.09 32.74 14.16
N VAL A 241 38.16 33.64 13.80
CA VAL A 241 38.46 35.05 13.51
C VAL A 241 39.07 35.74 14.73
N VAL A 242 38.49 35.55 15.92
CA VAL A 242 39.00 36.14 17.17
C VAL A 242 40.44 35.69 17.42
N LYS A 243 40.72 34.39 17.31
CA LYS A 243 42.06 33.84 17.51
C LYS A 243 43.05 34.30 16.44
N LEU A 244 42.63 34.41 15.19
CA LEU A 244 43.46 34.98 14.13
C LEU A 244 43.81 36.45 14.40
N GLY A 245 42.87 37.23 14.94
CA GLY A 245 43.12 38.60 15.40
C GLY A 245 44.15 38.68 16.53
N LEU A 246 44.10 37.75 17.49
CA LEU A 246 45.12 37.64 18.54
C LEU A 246 46.50 37.29 17.98
N LEU A 247 46.56 36.33 17.06
CA LEU A 247 47.80 35.96 16.36
C LEU A 247 48.39 37.15 15.61
N LYS A 248 47.54 37.91 14.91
CA LYS A 248 47.92 39.14 14.22
C LYS A 248 48.58 40.13 15.17
N THR A 249 47.96 40.43 16.32
CA THR A 249 48.54 41.37 17.30
C THR A 249 49.90 40.89 17.82
N LYS A 250 50.08 39.58 18.05
CA LYS A 250 51.38 39.02 18.46
C LYS A 250 52.43 39.15 17.36
N VAL A 251 52.07 38.85 16.11
CA VAL A 251 52.97 39.00 14.95
C VAL A 251 53.38 40.46 14.76
N ASP A 252 52.44 41.40 14.86
CA ASP A 252 52.71 42.84 14.78
C ASP A 252 53.73 43.30 15.82
N ALA A 253 53.55 42.87 17.08
CA ALA A 253 54.47 43.19 18.17
C ALA A 253 55.88 42.62 17.92
N GLN A 254 55.99 41.42 17.37
CA GLN A 254 57.28 40.80 17.05
C GLN A 254 57.99 41.48 15.89
N VAL A 255 57.27 41.81 14.81
CA VAL A 255 57.83 42.58 13.70
C VAL A 255 58.33 43.94 14.17
N GLY A 256 57.62 44.62 15.08
CA GLY A 256 58.05 45.89 15.67
C GLY A 256 59.35 45.80 16.48
N LYS A 257 59.62 44.66 17.15
CA LYS A 257 60.87 44.44 17.90
C LYS A 257 62.10 44.27 17.00
N ILE A 258 61.92 43.87 15.74
CA ILE A 258 63.02 43.66 14.78
C ILE A 258 63.60 45.01 14.27
N GLY A 259 63.01 46.15 14.65
CA GLY A 259 63.32 47.47 14.07
C GLY A 259 62.63 47.63 12.72
N SER A 260 62.90 48.71 11.96
CA SER A 260 62.37 48.89 10.60
C SER A 260 62.97 47.84 9.66
N PRO A 261 62.34 46.67 9.44
CA PRO A 261 62.94 45.62 8.65
C PRO A 261 62.90 46.10 7.19
N PRO A 262 63.86 45.72 6.34
CA PRO A 262 63.70 45.94 4.90
C PRO A 262 62.36 45.35 4.45
N GLU A 263 61.64 46.04 3.54
CA GLU A 263 60.24 45.72 3.17
C GLU A 263 60.01 44.25 2.75
N ASN A 264 61.07 43.51 2.39
CA ASN A 264 61.04 42.13 1.89
C ASN A 264 61.48 41.04 2.91
N THR A 265 61.44 41.29 4.21
CA THR A 265 61.66 40.17 5.17
C THR A 265 60.50 39.18 5.16
N GLU A 266 60.79 37.91 5.50
CA GLU A 266 59.75 36.89 5.63
C GLU A 266 58.69 37.28 6.69
N ALA A 267 59.11 37.99 7.74
CA ALA A 267 58.22 38.47 8.81
C ALA A 267 57.21 39.52 8.32
N THR A 268 57.64 40.49 7.49
CA THR A 268 56.73 41.49 6.89
C THR A 268 55.74 40.84 5.93
N ALA A 269 56.17 39.85 5.14
CA ALA A 269 55.28 39.09 4.26
C ALA A 269 54.23 38.25 5.03
N VAL A 270 54.62 37.64 6.15
CA VAL A 270 53.69 36.89 7.01
C VAL A 270 52.68 37.84 7.67
N LYS A 271 53.13 38.98 8.19
CA LYS A 271 52.26 40.01 8.74
C LYS A 271 51.19 40.46 7.74
N GLN A 272 51.60 40.81 6.51
CA GLN A 272 50.65 41.23 5.49
C GLN A 272 49.64 40.13 5.17
N LYS A 273 50.11 38.88 5.01
CA LYS A 273 49.21 37.75 4.75
C LYS A 273 48.20 37.53 5.87
N ILE A 274 48.61 37.67 7.14
CA ILE A 274 47.68 37.55 8.27
C ILE A 274 46.63 38.66 8.23
N GLU A 275 47.01 39.90 7.94
CA GLU A 275 46.07 41.02 7.78
C GLU A 275 45.05 40.71 6.68
N ASP A 276 45.53 40.30 5.49
CA ASP A 276 44.68 40.02 4.34
C ASP A 276 43.67 38.90 4.65
N VAL A 277 44.14 37.80 5.27
CA VAL A 277 43.28 36.69 5.67
C VAL A 277 42.32 37.11 6.78
N TYR A 278 42.78 37.86 7.78
CA TYR A 278 41.94 38.33 8.87
C TYR A 278 40.79 39.20 8.36
N GLU A 279 41.08 40.21 7.53
CA GLU A 279 40.04 41.07 6.97
C GLU A 279 39.14 40.31 5.99
N LYS A 280 39.66 39.36 5.21
CA LYS A 280 38.85 38.48 4.35
C LYS A 280 37.86 37.65 5.17
N VAL A 281 38.31 36.97 6.23
CA VAL A 281 37.44 36.11 7.04
C VAL A 281 36.47 36.96 7.88
N LYS A 282 36.92 38.07 8.46
CA LYS A 282 36.07 38.99 9.23
C LYS A 282 34.97 39.64 8.38
N ASN A 283 35.31 40.17 7.20
CA ASN A 283 34.32 40.80 6.32
C ASN A 283 33.44 39.77 5.60
N SER A 284 33.86 38.50 5.58
CA SER A 284 33.05 37.40 5.08
C SER A 284 31.92 36.95 6.00
N GLY A 285 31.83 37.52 7.21
CA GLY A 285 30.86 37.13 8.23
C GLY A 285 29.50 36.81 7.63
N VAL A 286 29.11 35.53 7.74
CA VAL A 286 27.83 35.03 7.24
C VAL A 286 26.74 35.68 8.09
N LYS A 287 26.23 36.81 7.62
CA LYS A 287 25.15 37.53 8.31
C LYS A 287 24.00 36.55 8.56
N ASP A 288 23.39 36.62 9.74
CA ASP A 288 22.18 35.90 10.15
C ASP A 288 20.95 36.28 9.31
N THR A 289 21.05 36.15 8.00
CA THR A 289 20.00 36.55 7.08
C THR A 289 19.00 35.44 6.83
N VAL A 290 19.32 34.18 7.12
CA VAL A 290 18.45 33.07 6.70
C VAL A 290 17.18 32.98 7.53
N ARG A 291 17.28 33.12 8.85
CA ARG A 291 16.09 33.07 9.70
C ARG A 291 15.11 34.22 9.37
N ALA A 292 15.63 35.42 9.14
CA ALA A 292 14.81 36.56 8.74
C ALA A 292 14.27 36.42 7.30
N LYS A 293 15.06 35.92 6.35
CA LYS A 293 14.65 35.84 4.93
C LYS A 293 13.61 34.76 4.65
N ILE A 294 13.50 33.70 5.45
CA ILE A 294 12.50 32.65 5.20
C ILE A 294 11.08 33.11 5.53
N GLU A 295 10.94 34.03 6.49
CA GLU A 295 9.64 34.58 6.87
C GLU A 295 9.22 35.76 5.98
N ASP A 296 10.18 36.51 5.41
CA ASP A 296 9.91 37.80 4.75
C ASP A 296 9.99 37.82 3.21
N GLU A 297 10.24 36.72 2.49
CA GLU A 297 10.59 36.80 1.06
C GLU A 297 9.41 37.07 0.09
N PRO A 298 9.37 38.21 -0.65
CA PRO A 298 8.37 38.49 -1.67
C PRO A 298 8.92 38.34 -3.11
N LYS A 299 8.16 37.63 -3.96
CA LYS A 299 7.98 37.84 -5.42
C LYS A 299 9.10 37.55 -6.44
N GLU A 300 10.35 37.23 -6.10
CA GLU A 300 11.36 36.83 -7.12
C GLU A 300 11.18 35.42 -7.71
N SER A 301 10.09 34.71 -7.39
CA SER A 301 9.90 33.28 -7.64
C SER A 301 9.61 32.82 -9.08
N LYS A 302 9.57 33.71 -10.09
CA LYS A 302 9.15 33.29 -11.44
C LYS A 302 10.12 32.34 -12.12
N LEU A 303 11.43 32.55 -11.99
CA LEU A 303 12.45 31.69 -12.61
C LEU A 303 12.56 30.34 -11.88
N GLU A 304 12.46 30.36 -10.55
CA GLU A 304 12.48 29.16 -9.71
C GLU A 304 11.23 28.29 -9.94
N ALA A 305 10.06 28.89 -10.10
CA ALA A 305 8.82 28.17 -10.42
C ALA A 305 8.89 27.46 -11.77
N SER A 306 9.57 28.05 -12.77
CA SER A 306 9.79 27.42 -14.07
C SER A 306 10.67 26.18 -13.94
N ASN A 307 11.80 26.28 -13.23
CA ASN A 307 12.69 25.13 -13.01
C ASN A 307 12.01 24.02 -12.20
N PHE A 308 11.24 24.39 -11.19
CA PHE A 308 10.43 23.45 -10.42
C PHE A 308 9.39 22.75 -11.31
N SER A 309 8.68 23.50 -12.18
CA SER A 309 7.71 22.92 -13.11
C SER A 309 8.32 21.91 -14.07
N VAL A 310 9.54 22.18 -14.58
CA VAL A 310 10.25 21.22 -15.45
C VAL A 310 10.60 19.94 -14.68
N LYS A 311 11.17 20.05 -13.46
CA LYS A 311 11.47 18.89 -12.61
C LYS A 311 10.21 18.11 -12.21
N LEU A 312 9.12 18.82 -11.93
CA LEU A 312 7.83 18.21 -11.58
C LEU A 312 7.29 17.39 -12.75
N LYS A 313 7.36 17.91 -13.99
CA LYS A 313 6.95 17.17 -15.18
C LYS A 313 7.74 15.88 -15.38
N SER A 314 9.07 15.92 -15.25
CA SER A 314 9.87 14.70 -15.37
C SER A 314 9.56 13.68 -14.27
N GLU A 315 9.34 14.14 -13.03
CA GLU A 315 8.91 13.23 -11.95
C GLU A 315 7.51 12.67 -12.16
N MET A 316 6.58 13.46 -12.71
CA MET A 316 5.25 12.98 -13.10
C MET A 316 5.34 11.88 -14.14
N GLU A 317 6.16 12.03 -15.18
CA GLU A 317 6.39 10.98 -16.19
C GLU A 317 6.93 9.70 -15.53
N ASN A 318 7.90 9.82 -14.61
CA ASN A 318 8.45 8.67 -13.88
C ASN A 318 7.41 7.99 -12.96
N VAL A 319 6.56 8.77 -12.27
CA VAL A 319 5.50 8.24 -11.40
C VAL A 319 4.41 7.55 -12.23
N VAL A 320 4.01 8.15 -13.36
CA VAL A 320 3.05 7.53 -14.29
C VAL A 320 3.59 6.20 -14.79
N GLN A 321 4.84 6.13 -15.25
CA GLN A 321 5.44 4.88 -15.70
C GLN A 321 5.47 3.81 -14.61
N ARG A 322 5.82 4.17 -13.36
CA ARG A 322 5.82 3.23 -12.23
C ARG A 322 4.41 2.73 -11.88
N LEU A 323 3.42 3.62 -11.86
CA LEU A 323 2.03 3.24 -11.58
C LEU A 323 1.45 2.39 -12.71
N GLU A 324 1.76 2.68 -13.97
CA GLU A 324 1.36 1.86 -15.12
C GLU A 324 1.99 0.47 -15.05
N GLU A 325 3.27 0.37 -14.72
CA GLU A 325 3.95 -0.91 -14.53
C GLU A 325 3.38 -1.72 -13.36
N GLU A 326 3.11 -1.06 -12.23
CA GLU A 326 2.49 -1.71 -11.07
C GLU A 326 1.07 -2.20 -11.37
N ARG A 327 0.26 -1.37 -12.06
CA ARG A 327 -1.07 -1.76 -12.54
C ARG A 327 -1.00 -2.93 -13.52
N ARG A 328 -0.02 -2.95 -14.43
CA ARG A 328 0.23 -4.08 -15.32
C ARG A 328 0.57 -5.34 -14.53
N ARG A 329 1.44 -5.26 -13.53
CA ARG A 329 1.80 -6.40 -12.67
C ARG A 329 0.60 -6.95 -11.90
N ILE A 330 -0.24 -6.08 -11.33
CA ILE A 330 -1.46 -6.50 -10.61
C ILE A 330 -2.45 -7.15 -11.59
N ALA A 331 -2.63 -6.60 -12.79
CA ALA A 331 -3.50 -7.17 -13.81
C ALA A 331 -3.02 -8.55 -14.28
N GLU A 332 -1.71 -8.68 -14.57
CA GLU A 332 -1.09 -9.96 -14.93
C GLU A 332 -1.22 -11.00 -13.80
N GLU A 333 -1.03 -10.59 -12.56
CA GLU A 333 -1.21 -11.48 -11.40
C GLU A 333 -2.67 -11.92 -11.23
N LYS A 334 -3.64 -11.02 -11.44
CA LYS A 334 -5.07 -11.36 -11.39
C LYS A 334 -5.44 -12.36 -12.48
N VAL A 335 -5.00 -12.13 -13.72
CA VAL A 335 -5.20 -13.06 -14.84
C VAL A 335 -4.60 -14.43 -14.53
N ARG A 336 -3.38 -14.47 -13.96
CA ARG A 336 -2.74 -15.72 -13.56
C ARG A 336 -3.55 -16.47 -12.49
N ARG A 337 -4.03 -15.76 -11.47
CA ARG A 337 -4.87 -16.35 -10.40
C ARG A 337 -6.20 -16.88 -10.94
N GLU A 338 -6.83 -16.17 -11.87
CA GLU A 338 -8.07 -16.62 -12.52
C GLU A 338 -7.83 -17.84 -13.42
N GLU A 339 -6.72 -17.88 -14.15
CA GLU A 339 -6.33 -19.05 -14.94
C GLU A 339 -6.02 -20.26 -14.06
N ASP A 340 -5.30 -20.07 -12.95
CA ASP A 340 -5.02 -21.11 -11.95
C ASP A 340 -6.32 -21.65 -11.35
N ALA A 341 -7.26 -20.77 -10.97
CA ALA A 341 -8.57 -21.17 -10.47
C ALA A 341 -9.39 -21.94 -11.51
N ARG A 342 -9.34 -21.51 -12.79
CA ARG A 342 -10.01 -22.21 -13.89
C ARG A 342 -9.42 -23.61 -14.11
N ARG A 343 -8.08 -23.73 -14.10
CA ARG A 343 -7.39 -25.02 -14.22
C ARG A 343 -7.75 -25.96 -13.06
N ALA A 344 -7.74 -25.46 -11.83
CA ALA A 344 -8.14 -26.24 -10.66
C ALA A 344 -9.61 -26.71 -10.75
N ALA A 345 -10.53 -25.85 -11.18
CA ALA A 345 -11.94 -26.21 -11.37
C ALA A 345 -12.14 -27.25 -12.49
N GLU A 346 -11.39 -27.14 -13.59
CA GLU A 346 -11.43 -28.13 -14.68
C GLU A 346 -10.88 -29.49 -14.23
N GLU A 347 -9.77 -29.51 -13.50
CA GLU A 347 -9.20 -30.74 -12.93
C GLU A 347 -10.16 -31.38 -11.91
N GLU A 348 -10.77 -30.59 -11.04
CA GLU A 348 -11.77 -31.09 -10.09
C GLU A 348 -12.99 -31.66 -10.81
N ALA A 349 -13.46 -31.00 -11.87
CA ALA A 349 -14.57 -31.50 -12.70
C ALA A 349 -14.20 -32.81 -13.41
N LYS A 350 -12.97 -32.94 -13.93
CA LYS A 350 -12.46 -34.19 -14.52
C LYS A 350 -12.40 -35.30 -13.47
N ARG A 351 -11.92 -35.00 -12.26
CA ARG A 351 -11.84 -35.97 -11.17
C ARG A 351 -13.22 -36.46 -10.73
N LYS A 352 -14.19 -35.55 -10.58
CA LYS A 352 -15.59 -35.90 -10.27
C LYS A 352 -16.23 -36.78 -11.34
N ARG A 353 -15.98 -36.48 -12.63
CA ARG A 353 -16.46 -37.30 -13.75
C ARG A 353 -15.83 -38.69 -13.76
N ALA A 354 -14.53 -38.79 -13.50
CA ALA A 354 -13.84 -40.08 -13.40
C ALA A 354 -14.35 -40.91 -12.22
N GLU A 355 -14.54 -40.30 -11.04
CA GLU A 355 -15.11 -40.95 -9.85
C GLU A 355 -16.58 -41.37 -10.06
N GLU A 356 -17.37 -40.61 -10.83
CA GLU A 356 -18.74 -40.99 -11.20
C GLU A 356 -18.76 -42.14 -12.23
N GLU A 357 -17.88 -42.11 -13.22
CA GLU A 357 -17.75 -43.18 -14.21
C GLU A 357 -17.26 -44.50 -13.56
N GLU A 358 -16.30 -44.43 -12.64
CA GLU A 358 -15.84 -45.60 -11.88
C GLU A 358 -16.97 -46.19 -11.04
N ARG A 359 -17.71 -45.37 -10.30
CA ARG A 359 -18.90 -45.81 -9.55
C ARG A 359 -19.96 -46.46 -10.45
N ALA A 360 -20.21 -45.90 -11.63
CA ALA A 360 -21.14 -46.48 -12.59
C ALA A 360 -20.66 -47.85 -13.13
N ARG A 361 -19.35 -48.01 -13.36
CA ARG A 361 -18.75 -49.29 -13.77
C ARG A 361 -18.83 -50.34 -12.67
N GLU A 362 -18.55 -49.98 -11.43
CA GLU A 362 -18.68 -50.87 -10.26
C GLU A 362 -20.12 -51.32 -10.06
N GLU A 363 -21.10 -50.40 -10.14
CA GLU A 363 -22.51 -50.73 -10.01
C GLU A 363 -23.00 -51.65 -11.15
N ALA A 364 -22.55 -51.40 -12.38
CA ALA A 364 -22.85 -52.26 -13.53
C ALA A 364 -22.25 -53.67 -13.35
N ALA A 365 -21.00 -53.76 -12.88
CA ALA A 365 -20.35 -55.04 -12.60
C ALA A 365 -21.04 -55.81 -11.47
N GLN A 366 -21.48 -55.12 -10.41
CA GLN A 366 -22.24 -55.72 -9.31
C GLN A 366 -23.59 -56.27 -9.80
N LYS A 367 -24.32 -55.49 -10.62
CA LYS A 367 -25.58 -55.93 -11.24
C LYS A 367 -25.39 -57.14 -12.17
N ALA A 368 -24.28 -57.20 -12.92
CA ALA A 368 -23.96 -58.35 -13.77
C ALA A 368 -23.71 -59.61 -12.92
N ARG A 369 -22.88 -59.50 -11.88
CA ARG A 369 -22.62 -60.61 -10.93
C ARG A 369 -23.90 -61.10 -10.24
N GLU A 370 -24.80 -60.19 -9.86
CA GLU A 370 -26.07 -60.56 -9.26
C GLU A 370 -26.98 -61.32 -10.25
N ARG A 371 -27.02 -60.90 -11.52
CA ARG A 371 -27.78 -61.61 -12.56
C ARG A 371 -27.21 -63.01 -12.82
N GLU A 372 -25.90 -63.14 -12.95
CA GLU A 372 -25.23 -64.44 -13.11
C GLU A 372 -25.51 -65.36 -11.91
N ALA A 373 -25.43 -64.85 -10.68
CA ALA A 373 -25.74 -65.61 -9.47
C ALA A 373 -27.21 -66.05 -9.45
N ARG A 374 -28.16 -65.19 -9.86
CA ARG A 374 -29.58 -65.55 -9.97
C ARG A 374 -29.84 -66.61 -11.03
N GLU A 375 -29.15 -66.54 -12.17
CA GLU A 375 -29.25 -67.57 -13.22
C GLU A 375 -28.64 -68.90 -12.79
N ALA A 376 -27.48 -68.88 -12.14
CA ALA A 376 -26.86 -70.08 -11.56
C ALA A 376 -27.76 -70.73 -10.51
N ALA A 377 -28.38 -69.93 -9.64
CA ALA A 377 -29.34 -70.41 -8.64
C ALA A 377 -30.61 -71.00 -9.29
N LYS A 378 -31.13 -70.40 -10.38
CA LYS A 378 -32.24 -70.99 -11.15
C LYS A 378 -31.87 -72.33 -11.76
N LYS A 379 -30.69 -72.44 -12.39
CA LYS A 379 -30.20 -73.70 -12.98
C LYS A 379 -29.99 -74.77 -11.91
N ALA A 380 -29.44 -74.41 -10.74
CA ALA A 380 -29.29 -75.34 -9.62
C ALA A 380 -30.63 -75.87 -9.13
N LYS A 381 -31.64 -74.99 -8.98
CA LYS A 381 -33.01 -75.41 -8.62
C LYS A 381 -33.67 -76.29 -9.68
N GLU A 382 -33.43 -76.05 -10.96
CA GLU A 382 -33.96 -76.90 -12.03
C GLU A 382 -33.30 -78.30 -12.02
N VAL A 383 -31.99 -78.38 -11.79
CA VAL A 383 -31.28 -79.66 -11.64
C VAL A 383 -31.79 -80.41 -10.42
N GLU A 384 -31.96 -79.73 -9.28
CA GLU A 384 -32.52 -80.30 -8.07
C GLU A 384 -33.96 -80.82 -8.29
N ALA A 385 -34.80 -80.05 -9.00
CA ALA A 385 -36.15 -80.47 -9.35
C ALA A 385 -36.15 -81.71 -10.27
N ARG A 386 -35.25 -81.81 -11.25
CA ARG A 386 -35.12 -82.99 -12.11
C ARG A 386 -34.61 -84.21 -11.35
N LEU A 387 -33.70 -84.02 -10.39
CA LEU A 387 -33.23 -85.07 -9.49
C LEU A 387 -34.36 -85.54 -8.55
N ALA A 388 -35.16 -84.62 -8.03
CA ALA A 388 -36.34 -84.94 -7.24
C ALA A 388 -37.41 -85.69 -8.06
N GLU A 389 -37.68 -85.28 -9.31
CA GLU A 389 -38.63 -85.96 -10.20
C GLU A 389 -38.15 -87.37 -10.58
N THR A 390 -36.85 -87.58 -10.79
CA THR A 390 -36.29 -88.92 -11.03
C THR A 390 -36.29 -89.79 -9.76
N ALA A 391 -36.08 -89.20 -8.59
CA ALA A 391 -36.27 -89.87 -7.30
C ALA A 391 -37.75 -90.22 -7.05
N GLU A 392 -38.69 -89.37 -7.46
CA GLU A 392 -40.12 -89.64 -7.36
C GLU A 392 -40.56 -90.73 -8.34
N LYS A 393 -40.10 -90.70 -9.60
CA LYS A 393 -40.38 -91.77 -10.58
C LYS A 393 -39.78 -93.12 -10.19
N SER A 394 -38.63 -93.14 -9.50
CA SER A 394 -38.08 -94.38 -8.96
C SER A 394 -38.88 -94.87 -7.76
N ARG A 395 -39.30 -93.98 -6.85
CA ARG A 395 -40.25 -94.32 -5.78
C ARG A 395 -41.61 -94.77 -6.31
N GLU A 396 -42.14 -94.18 -7.37
CA GLU A 396 -43.42 -94.57 -7.98
C GLU A 396 -43.30 -95.93 -8.65
N LYS A 397 -42.17 -96.24 -9.28
CA LYS A 397 -41.88 -97.61 -9.77
C LYS A 397 -41.78 -98.61 -8.62
N GLU A 398 -41.08 -98.28 -7.54
CA GLU A 398 -41.02 -99.13 -6.34
C GLU A 398 -42.40 -99.31 -5.69
N VAL A 399 -43.23 -98.27 -5.64
CA VAL A 399 -44.62 -98.33 -5.16
C VAL A 399 -45.49 -99.15 -6.12
N ARG A 400 -45.27 -99.09 -7.44
CA ARG A 400 -46.02 -99.87 -8.42
C ARG A 400 -45.63 -101.35 -8.39
N GLU A 401 -44.36 -101.67 -8.16
CA GLU A 401 -43.88 -103.03 -7.91
C GLU A 401 -44.37 -103.56 -6.54
N ALA A 402 -44.40 -102.70 -5.51
CA ALA A 402 -45.00 -103.02 -4.23
C ALA A 402 -46.53 -103.19 -4.33
N ALA A 403 -47.20 -102.42 -5.19
CA ALA A 403 -48.63 -102.51 -5.45
C ALA A 403 -49.00 -103.74 -6.31
N GLU A 404 -48.13 -104.21 -7.21
CA GLU A 404 -48.30 -105.51 -7.88
C GLU A 404 -48.08 -106.68 -6.92
N LYS A 405 -47.10 -106.60 -6.00
CA LYS A 405 -46.97 -107.57 -4.90
C LYS A 405 -48.19 -107.52 -3.96
N ALA A 406 -48.70 -106.34 -3.65
CA ALA A 406 -49.90 -106.17 -2.82
C ALA A 406 -51.19 -106.61 -3.53
N LYS A 407 -51.29 -106.51 -4.87
CA LYS A 407 -52.42 -107.08 -5.65
C LYS A 407 -52.45 -108.61 -5.62
N GLY A 408 -51.31 -109.27 -5.42
CA GLY A 408 -51.25 -110.72 -5.17
C GLY A 408 -51.69 -111.12 -3.75
N GLU A 409 -51.58 -110.22 -2.78
CA GLU A 409 -51.88 -110.49 -1.37
C GLU A 409 -53.25 -109.92 -0.93
N ALA A 410 -53.84 -108.98 -1.67
CA ALA A 410 -55.12 -108.35 -1.38
C ALA A 410 -56.37 -109.10 -1.90
N GLU A 411 -56.21 -110.17 -2.68
CA GLU A 411 -57.32 -111.06 -3.08
C GLU A 411 -57.77 -112.00 -1.92
N ARG A 412 -57.01 -112.03 -0.81
CA ARG A 412 -57.26 -112.89 0.37
C ARG A 412 -57.66 -112.17 1.66
N ALA A 413 -57.82 -110.85 1.65
CA ALA A 413 -58.25 -110.08 2.83
C ALA A 413 -59.65 -109.50 2.62
N GLN A 414 -60.63 -110.37 2.87
CA GLN A 414 -62.04 -110.08 3.03
C GLN A 414 -62.34 -108.83 3.88
N LYS A 415 -63.44 -108.17 3.51
CA LYS A 415 -64.53 -107.80 4.44
C LYS A 415 -64.11 -107.35 5.85
N ALA A 416 -64.01 -106.03 6.11
CA ALA A 416 -64.51 -105.44 7.37
C ALA A 416 -64.35 -103.91 7.44
N LYS A 417 -65.52 -103.25 7.55
CA LYS A 417 -65.85 -102.14 8.46
C LYS A 417 -65.16 -100.76 8.33
N LYS A 418 -66.01 -99.82 7.88
CA LYS A 418 -66.03 -98.37 8.13
C LYS A 418 -65.72 -97.96 9.58
N LYS A 419 -64.98 -96.85 9.78
CA LYS A 419 -65.24 -95.84 10.84
C LYS A 419 -64.50 -94.51 10.55
N ASN A 420 -65.15 -93.43 11.01
CA ASN A 420 -64.93 -92.01 10.76
C ASN A 420 -63.65 -91.38 11.35
N ASP A 421 -63.34 -90.21 10.77
CA ASP A 421 -62.35 -89.19 11.11
C ASP A 421 -62.45 -88.56 12.52
N ARG A 422 -61.29 -88.26 13.12
CA ARG A 422 -60.97 -86.95 13.74
C ARG A 422 -59.53 -86.88 14.26
N ALA A 423 -59.01 -85.64 14.28
CA ALA A 423 -57.87 -85.13 15.06
C ALA A 423 -56.48 -85.48 14.49
N GLU A 424 -55.41 -84.69 14.58
CA GLU A 424 -55.01 -83.60 15.48
C GLU A 424 -53.70 -82.99 14.92
N SER A 425 -53.37 -81.74 15.28
CA SER A 425 -51.99 -81.17 15.23
C SER A 425 -51.01 -82.03 16.06
N PRO A 426 -49.64 -81.91 16.05
CA PRO A 426 -48.95 -80.67 16.45
C PRO A 426 -47.44 -80.49 16.07
N ALA A 427 -46.92 -79.32 16.46
CA ALA A 427 -45.67 -79.09 17.23
C ALA A 427 -44.25 -79.34 16.68
N LEU A 428 -43.47 -78.23 16.82
CA LEU A 428 -42.08 -78.13 17.32
C LEU A 428 -40.97 -78.79 16.48
N VAL A 429 -39.75 -78.24 16.38
CA VAL A 429 -38.74 -78.18 17.44
C VAL A 429 -37.56 -77.29 16.98
N HIS A 430 -37.18 -76.34 17.85
CA HIS A 430 -35.85 -75.85 18.27
C HIS A 430 -34.70 -75.64 17.25
N ALA A 431 -34.14 -74.42 17.17
CA ALA A 431 -33.10 -73.82 18.06
C ALA A 431 -31.69 -73.98 17.41
N SER A 432 -30.66 -73.18 17.64
CA SER A 432 -30.29 -72.27 18.74
C SER A 432 -29.04 -71.48 18.29
N MET A 433 -28.75 -70.36 18.98
CA MET A 433 -27.38 -69.88 19.32
C MET A 433 -26.44 -69.41 18.19
N LEU A 434 -25.52 -68.44 18.31
CA LEU A 434 -24.80 -67.70 19.36
C LEU A 434 -24.34 -66.37 18.68
N LEU A 435 -24.48 -65.16 19.24
CA LEU A 435 -23.63 -64.50 20.26
C LEU A 435 -22.36 -63.81 19.67
N LEU A 436 -22.11 -62.56 20.12
CA LEU A 436 -20.96 -61.63 19.87
C LEU A 436 -21.07 -60.78 18.57
N VAL A 437 -21.10 -59.44 18.53
CA VAL A 437 -20.45 -58.34 19.29
C VAL A 437 -21.29 -57.06 19.03
N LEU A 438 -22.02 -56.43 19.97
CA LEU A 438 -21.63 -55.53 21.07
C LEU A 438 -20.79 -54.31 20.64
N ILE A 439 -21.30 -53.09 20.95
CA ILE A 439 -20.59 -51.77 20.99
C ILE A 439 -20.56 -51.06 19.60
N CYS A 440 -21.41 -50.08 19.25
CA CYS A 440 -21.41 -48.70 19.77
C CYS A 440 -22.67 -47.96 19.26
N VAL A 441 -23.74 -47.95 20.06
CA VAL A 441 -24.74 -46.87 20.05
C VAL A 441 -24.67 -46.28 21.45
N LEU A 442 -23.96 -45.17 21.62
CA LEU A 442 -24.10 -44.15 22.68
C LEU A 442 -22.80 -43.32 22.77
N GLY A 443 -22.89 -42.01 22.51
CA GLY A 443 -21.84 -41.00 22.68
C GLY A 443 -21.52 -40.31 21.35
N CYS A 444 -21.71 -39.01 21.12
CA CYS A 444 -21.79 -37.88 22.03
C CYS A 444 -22.66 -36.77 21.42
N THR A 445 -23.78 -36.45 22.07
CA THR A 445 -24.32 -35.08 22.11
C THR A 445 -23.74 -34.42 23.34
N LEU A 446 -22.68 -33.62 23.19
CA LEU A 446 -22.27 -32.54 24.11
C LEU A 446 -20.99 -31.87 23.59
N VAL A 447 -21.05 -30.54 23.50
CA VAL A 447 -19.96 -29.55 23.28
C VAL A 447 -19.51 -29.33 21.83
N CYS A 448 -20.11 -28.32 21.19
CA CYS A 448 -19.44 -27.06 20.81
C CYS A 448 -20.50 -26.00 20.54
#